data_AF-A0A7S1NCG8-F1
#
_entry.id   AF-A0A7S1NCG8-F1
#
_cell.length_a   1.000
_cell.length_b   1.000
_cell.length_c   1.000
_cell.angle_alpha   90.00
_cell.angle_beta   90.00
_cell.angle_gamma   90.00
#
_symmetry.space_group_name_H-M   'P 1'
#
loop_
_entity.id
_entity.type
_entity.pdbx_description
1 polymer ?
#
loop_
_entity_poly.entity_id
_entity_poly.type
_entity_poly.pdbx_seq_one_letter_code
_entity_poly.pdbx_strand_id
1 'polypeptide(L)'
;MAAWMSGMLTSLSWMAGRAPVLDLLPLAQSEFIRRREHELANELHRDAKGLAQEHFEKQHGQTQEHHEINVKLMEDQHKQNLAQNHMLYINQRDYEERLAARQARRDIWDQKTEQTSTLLVLNTLMFGCVFAIIVEGMPPTNIPESSVIIFTAALAISFAALFCSIMYALSLQLAMSQYRIDQPKKIYSCGCQHLNFQDFWACHCSQFSTSAYWAFFLGTCSLGTTACMLMYQRLTYTYNSLVSANSFLILVCGLATFLLLFHHRDIIRLIRGTYHVPMDDV
;
A
#
# COMPACT_ATOMS: atom_id res chain seq x y z
N MET A 1 28.07 -2.05 -52.78
CA MET A 1 27.23 -2.67 -53.81
C MET A 1 26.39 -1.55 -54.42
N ALA A 2 26.97 -0.79 -55.37
CA ALA A 2 26.77 -0.92 -56.83
C ALA A 2 25.43 -0.24 -57.25
N ALA A 3 25.31 0.72 -58.17
CA ALA A 3 26.20 1.33 -59.17
C ALA A 3 25.58 2.70 -59.61
N TRP A 4 26.35 3.80 -59.68
CA TRP A 4 26.82 4.52 -60.91
C TRP A 4 25.74 5.27 -61.74
N MET A 5 25.75 6.62 -61.81
CA MET A 5 26.48 7.52 -62.75
C MET A 5 26.05 7.35 -64.22
N SER A 6 25.74 8.34 -65.07
CA SER A 6 26.27 9.69 -65.39
C SER A 6 25.37 10.27 -66.53
N GLY A 7 25.17 11.57 -66.76
CA GLY A 7 26.07 12.56 -67.38
C GLY A 7 25.31 13.24 -68.56
N MET A 8 24.96 14.53 -68.50
CA MET A 8 25.69 15.73 -68.95
C MET A 8 25.81 15.94 -70.49
N LEU A 9 25.03 16.92 -70.96
CA LEU A 9 25.24 17.93 -72.03
C LEU A 9 26.40 17.78 -73.04
N THR A 10 26.11 17.89 -74.36
CA THR A 10 26.49 18.99 -75.30
C THR A 10 26.73 18.58 -76.77
N SER A 11 26.07 19.33 -77.67
CA SER A 11 26.57 19.99 -78.91
C SER A 11 26.99 19.26 -80.21
N LEU A 12 26.56 19.91 -81.32
CA LEU A 12 27.20 20.09 -82.66
C LEU A 12 27.30 18.85 -83.59
N SER A 13 26.56 18.74 -84.72
CA SER A 13 26.55 19.52 -85.99
C SER A 13 27.62 19.08 -87.02
N TRP A 14 27.24 19.12 -88.31
CA TRP A 14 27.96 18.91 -89.59
C TRP A 14 27.92 17.48 -90.19
N MET A 15 27.75 17.24 -91.51
CA MET A 15 27.17 17.90 -92.70
C MET A 15 27.43 16.96 -93.91
N ALA A 16 26.75 17.22 -95.03
CA ALA A 16 27.00 16.77 -96.43
C ALA A 16 26.34 15.44 -96.87
N GLY A 17 25.64 15.35 -98.01
CA GLY A 17 25.36 16.31 -99.10
C GLY A 17 24.65 15.64 -100.31
N ARG A 18 24.33 16.48 -101.32
CA ARG A 18 23.70 16.23 -102.67
C ARG A 18 22.15 16.12 -102.68
N ALA A 19 21.37 17.12 -103.13
CA ALA A 19 21.16 17.72 -104.48
C ALA A 19 20.29 16.84 -105.42
N PRO A 20 19.62 17.39 -106.45
CA PRO A 20 18.60 18.45 -106.44
C PRO A 20 17.39 18.05 -107.33
N VAL A 21 16.13 18.25 -106.92
CA VAL A 21 15.01 18.14 -107.89
C VAL A 21 13.92 19.17 -107.56
N LEU A 22 13.66 20.02 -108.55
CA LEU A 22 12.48 20.84 -108.74
C LEU A 22 11.22 20.10 -108.28
N ASP A 23 10.37 20.75 -107.49
CA ASP A 23 8.94 20.74 -107.75
C ASP A 23 8.29 21.87 -106.94
N LEU A 24 7.81 22.88 -107.66
CA LEU A 24 7.11 24.07 -107.14
C LEU A 24 5.62 23.79 -106.88
N LEU A 25 5.27 22.54 -106.59
CA LEU A 25 3.89 22.09 -106.31
C LEU A 25 3.60 21.49 -104.90
N PRO A 26 4.54 21.26 -103.94
CA PRO A 26 4.17 20.76 -102.61
C PRO A 26 4.16 21.83 -101.51
N LEU A 27 4.56 23.10 -101.77
CA LEU A 27 4.62 24.15 -100.74
C LEU A 27 3.22 24.52 -100.20
N ALA A 28 2.21 24.61 -101.08
CA ALA A 28 0.81 24.78 -100.67
C ALA A 28 0.27 23.54 -99.93
N GLN A 29 0.69 22.33 -100.33
CA GLN A 29 0.25 21.07 -99.70
C GLN A 29 0.90 20.88 -98.32
N SER A 30 2.15 21.29 -98.13
CA SER A 30 2.88 21.23 -96.86
C SER A 30 2.40 22.27 -95.84
N GLU A 31 2.03 23.48 -96.28
CA GLU A 31 1.39 24.47 -95.40
C GLU A 31 -0.02 24.05 -95.02
N PHE A 32 -0.76 23.41 -95.93
CA PHE A 32 -2.08 22.87 -95.64
C PHE A 32 -2.01 21.70 -94.64
N ILE A 33 -1.04 20.79 -94.82
CA ILE A 33 -0.76 19.71 -93.86
C ILE A 33 -0.34 20.31 -92.51
N ARG A 34 0.57 21.28 -92.49
CA ARG A 34 1.03 21.92 -91.25
C ARG A 34 -0.08 22.70 -90.53
N ARG A 35 -0.97 23.39 -91.25
CA ARG A 35 -2.15 24.06 -90.65
C ARG A 35 -3.13 23.04 -90.09
N ARG A 36 -3.40 21.96 -90.82
CA ARG A 36 -4.28 20.89 -90.38
C ARG A 36 -3.69 20.12 -89.18
N GLU A 37 -2.38 19.92 -89.15
CA GLU A 37 -1.65 19.37 -88.01
C GLU A 37 -1.68 20.33 -86.82
N HIS A 38 -1.56 21.63 -87.05
CA HIS A 38 -1.68 22.63 -85.98
C HIS A 38 -3.09 22.71 -85.40
N GLU A 39 -4.12 22.62 -86.25
CA GLU A 39 -5.52 22.55 -85.84
C GLU A 39 -5.79 21.28 -85.05
N LEU A 40 -5.34 20.12 -85.54
CA LEU A 40 -5.45 18.85 -84.85
C LEU A 40 -4.68 18.85 -83.52
N ALA A 41 -3.48 19.44 -83.47
CA ALA A 41 -2.69 19.56 -82.26
C ALA A 41 -3.36 20.51 -81.24
N ASN A 42 -4.00 21.58 -81.70
CA ASN A 42 -4.76 22.48 -80.83
C ASN A 42 -6.04 21.82 -80.29
N GLU A 43 -6.73 21.01 -81.10
CA GLU A 43 -7.85 20.18 -80.65
C GLU A 43 -7.38 19.15 -79.62
N LEU A 44 -6.36 18.36 -79.93
CA LEU A 44 -5.78 17.39 -78.99
C LEU A 44 -5.30 18.04 -77.69
N HIS A 45 -4.73 19.25 -77.76
CA HIS A 45 -4.29 19.97 -76.57
C HIS A 45 -5.47 20.50 -75.74
N ARG A 46 -6.57 20.93 -76.38
CA ARG A 46 -7.81 21.28 -75.67
C ARG A 46 -8.43 20.06 -75.01
N ASP A 47 -8.50 18.94 -75.71
CA ASP A 47 -9.05 17.69 -75.18
C ASP A 47 -8.19 17.16 -74.03
N ALA A 48 -6.87 17.21 -74.16
CA ALA A 48 -5.93 16.83 -73.10
C ALA A 48 -6.06 17.75 -71.87
N LYS A 49 -6.27 19.06 -72.06
CA LYS A 49 -6.55 19.99 -70.95
C LYS A 49 -7.89 19.68 -70.28
N GLY A 50 -8.93 19.39 -71.06
CA GLY A 50 -10.25 18.99 -70.54
C GLY A 50 -10.16 17.74 -69.68
N LEU A 51 -9.51 16.68 -70.19
CA LEU A 51 -9.26 15.44 -69.45
C LEU A 51 -8.42 15.65 -68.20
N ALA A 52 -7.36 16.47 -68.27
CA ALA A 52 -6.53 16.78 -67.12
C ALA A 52 -7.29 17.54 -66.04
N GLN A 53 -8.16 18.48 -66.43
CA GLN A 53 -8.99 19.23 -65.49
C GLN A 53 -10.06 18.34 -64.85
N GLU A 54 -10.73 17.48 -65.63
CA GLU A 54 -11.69 16.49 -65.12
C GLU A 54 -11.02 15.51 -64.13
N HIS A 55 -9.81 15.02 -64.47
CA HIS A 55 -9.03 14.18 -63.58
C HIS A 55 -8.66 14.89 -62.28
N PHE A 56 -8.26 16.15 -62.35
CA PHE A 56 -7.94 16.95 -61.17
C PHE A 56 -9.16 17.18 -60.29
N GLU A 57 -10.30 17.55 -60.87
CA GLU A 57 -11.57 17.75 -60.15
C GLU A 57 -12.02 16.46 -59.47
N LYS A 58 -11.92 15.33 -60.17
CA LYS A 58 -12.24 14.00 -59.62
C LYS A 58 -11.30 13.62 -58.47
N GLN A 59 -10.00 13.83 -58.62
CA GLN A 59 -9.01 13.55 -57.57
C GLN A 59 -9.21 14.46 -56.36
N HIS A 60 -9.54 15.73 -56.59
CA HIS A 60 -9.81 16.67 -55.51
C HIS A 60 -11.06 16.28 -54.73
N GLY A 61 -12.14 15.91 -55.42
CA GLY A 61 -13.37 15.41 -54.80
C GLY A 61 -13.12 14.14 -53.97
N GLN A 62 -12.38 13.17 -54.51
CA GLN A 62 -11.99 11.97 -53.76
C GLN A 62 -11.16 12.30 -52.52
N THR A 63 -10.24 13.28 -52.62
CA THR A 63 -9.40 13.69 -51.48
C THR A 63 -10.23 14.36 -50.39
N GLN A 64 -11.23 15.19 -50.75
CA GLN A 64 -12.15 15.79 -49.80
C GLN A 64 -13.03 14.74 -49.11
N GLU A 65 -13.59 13.81 -49.87
CA GLU A 65 -14.38 12.70 -49.31
C GLU A 65 -13.54 11.85 -48.35
N HIS A 66 -12.31 11.49 -48.74
CA HIS A 66 -11.38 10.79 -47.86
C HIS A 66 -11.06 11.59 -46.59
N HIS A 67 -10.89 12.91 -46.71
CA HIS A 67 -10.64 13.76 -45.55
C HIS A 67 -11.83 13.77 -44.58
N GLU A 68 -13.07 13.93 -45.09
CA GLU A 68 -14.27 13.90 -44.26
C GLU A 68 -14.47 12.56 -43.55
N ILE A 69 -14.24 11.44 -44.25
CA ILE A 69 -14.29 10.10 -43.66
C ILE A 69 -13.24 9.96 -42.54
N ASN A 70 -12.02 10.42 -42.79
CA ASN A 70 -10.94 10.35 -41.80
C ASN A 70 -11.23 11.22 -40.56
N VAL A 71 -11.78 12.42 -40.72
CA VAL A 71 -12.16 13.28 -39.59
C VAL A 71 -13.23 12.61 -38.75
N LYS A 72 -14.28 12.07 -39.37
CA LYS A 72 -15.34 11.33 -38.65
C LYS A 72 -14.78 10.12 -37.90
N LEU A 73 -13.90 9.35 -38.56
CA LEU A 73 -13.24 8.22 -37.93
C LEU A 73 -12.40 8.65 -36.72
N MET A 74 -11.63 9.74 -36.84
CA MET A 74 -10.83 10.27 -35.73
C MET A 74 -11.70 10.76 -34.58
N GLU A 75 -12.81 11.44 -34.86
CA GLU A 75 -13.75 11.89 -33.83
C GLU A 75 -14.37 10.70 -33.09
N ASP A 76 -14.78 9.67 -33.82
CA ASP A 76 -15.37 8.47 -33.22
C ASP A 76 -14.33 7.69 -32.39
N GLN A 77 -13.10 7.56 -32.89
CA GLN A 77 -11.99 7.01 -32.12
C GLN A 77 -11.70 7.83 -30.86
N HIS A 78 -11.73 9.16 -30.95
CA HIS A 78 -11.53 10.03 -29.80
C HIS A 78 -12.63 9.83 -28.74
N LYS A 79 -13.90 9.77 -29.15
CA LYS A 79 -15.03 9.48 -28.25
C LYS A 79 -14.89 8.11 -27.58
N GLN A 80 -14.50 7.08 -28.33
CA GLN A 80 -14.27 5.74 -27.79
C GLN A 80 -13.13 5.75 -26.75
N ASN A 81 -12.02 6.43 -27.07
CA ASN A 81 -10.89 6.57 -26.14
C ASN A 81 -11.29 7.29 -24.85
N LEU A 82 -12.09 8.35 -24.93
CA LEU A 82 -12.60 9.04 -23.74
C LEU A 82 -13.48 8.13 -22.88
N ALA A 83 -14.41 7.39 -23.49
CA ALA A 83 -15.27 6.45 -22.78
C ALA A 83 -14.46 5.33 -22.12
N GLN A 84 -13.46 4.80 -22.82
CA GLN A 84 -12.55 3.78 -22.29
C GLN A 84 -11.74 4.30 -21.11
N ASN A 85 -11.14 5.49 -21.24
CA ASN A 85 -10.36 6.11 -20.16
C ASN A 85 -11.22 6.38 -18.92
N HIS A 86 -12.45 6.84 -19.12
CA HIS A 86 -13.40 7.04 -18.02
C HIS A 86 -13.72 5.73 -17.30
N MET A 87 -13.96 4.64 -18.04
CA MET A 87 -14.20 3.32 -17.46
C MET A 87 -12.97 2.80 -16.67
N LEU A 88 -11.77 2.98 -17.23
CA LEU A 88 -10.52 2.60 -16.55
C LEU A 88 -10.32 3.38 -15.26
N TYR A 89 -10.60 4.69 -15.27
CA TYR A 89 -10.52 5.54 -14.09
C TYR A 89 -11.47 5.07 -12.97
N ILE A 90 -12.74 4.75 -13.30
CA ILE A 90 -13.70 4.23 -12.32
C ILE A 90 -13.19 2.91 -11.72
N ASN A 91 -12.78 1.98 -12.57
CA ASN A 91 -12.25 0.68 -12.11
C ASN A 91 -11.00 0.84 -11.23
N GLN A 92 -10.13 1.80 -11.56
CA GLN A 92 -8.94 2.10 -10.77
C GLN A 92 -9.33 2.67 -9.40
N ARG A 93 -10.26 3.62 -9.36
CA ARG A 93 -10.73 4.21 -8.10
C ARG A 93 -11.35 3.16 -7.18
N ASP A 94 -12.21 2.30 -7.73
CA ASP A 94 -12.85 1.21 -6.97
C ASP A 94 -11.81 0.19 -6.47
N TYR A 95 -10.74 -0.03 -7.22
CA TYR A 95 -9.62 -0.87 -6.80
C TYR A 95 -8.82 -0.22 -5.66
N GLU A 96 -8.49 1.07 -5.78
CA GLU A 96 -7.75 1.83 -4.76
C GLU A 96 -8.51 1.90 -3.43
N GLU A 97 -9.83 2.11 -3.47
CA GLU A 97 -10.68 2.09 -2.28
C GLU A 97 -10.64 0.72 -1.57
N ARG A 98 -10.78 -0.37 -2.33
CA ARG A 98 -10.69 -1.73 -1.78
C ARG A 98 -9.30 -2.03 -1.20
N LEU A 99 -8.24 -1.50 -1.80
CA LEU A 99 -6.88 -1.63 -1.31
C LEU A 99 -6.68 -0.85 -0.01
N ALA A 100 -7.15 0.40 0.05
CA ALA A 100 -7.11 1.23 1.24
C ALA A 100 -7.84 0.56 2.41
N ALA A 101 -9.04 0.01 2.18
CA ALA A 101 -9.80 -0.71 3.20
C ALA A 101 -9.07 -1.97 3.71
N ARG A 102 -8.34 -2.70 2.84
CA ARG A 102 -7.52 -3.85 3.25
C ARG A 102 -6.31 -3.41 4.07
N GLN A 103 -5.64 -2.33 3.67
CA GLN A 103 -4.49 -1.82 4.38
C GLN A 103 -4.88 -1.30 5.77
N ALA A 104 -5.97 -0.55 5.89
CA ALA A 104 -6.48 -0.10 7.18
C ALA A 104 -6.78 -1.27 8.13
N ARG A 105 -7.35 -2.39 7.64
CA ARG A 105 -7.54 -3.60 8.45
C ARG A 105 -6.22 -4.26 8.87
N ARG A 106 -5.22 -4.28 7.98
CA ARG A 106 -3.88 -4.81 8.26
C ARG A 106 -3.20 -3.99 9.35
N ASP A 107 -3.24 -2.65 9.25
CA ASP A 107 -2.60 -1.76 10.23
C ASP A 107 -3.16 -1.96 11.65
N ILE A 108 -4.49 -2.13 11.79
CA ILE A 108 -5.12 -2.43 13.09
C ILE A 108 -4.67 -3.80 13.63
N TRP A 109 -4.59 -4.81 12.76
CA TRP A 109 -4.13 -6.15 13.13
C TRP A 109 -2.65 -6.14 13.55
N ASP A 110 -1.80 -5.43 12.81
CA ASP A 110 -0.38 -5.24 13.10
C ASP A 110 -0.19 -4.54 14.46
N GLN A 111 -0.94 -3.46 14.72
CA GLN A 111 -0.90 -2.75 15.99
C GLN A 111 -1.24 -3.66 17.18
N LYS A 112 -2.26 -4.52 17.04
CA LYS A 112 -2.63 -5.47 18.11
C LYS A 112 -1.61 -6.60 18.29
N THR A 113 -1.00 -7.03 17.20
CA THR A 113 0.08 -8.01 17.23
C THR A 113 1.32 -7.45 17.92
N GLU A 114 1.69 -6.21 17.63
CA GLU A 114 2.79 -5.49 18.27
C GLU A 114 2.55 -5.30 19.78
N GLN A 115 1.33 -4.91 20.18
CA GLN A 115 0.94 -4.80 21.59
C GLN A 115 1.11 -6.15 22.32
N THR A 116 0.69 -7.25 21.70
CA THR A 116 0.82 -8.59 22.28
C THR A 116 2.28 -9.03 22.38
N SER A 117 3.09 -8.73 21.36
CA SER A 117 4.53 -8.97 21.38
C SER A 117 5.23 -8.21 22.51
N THR A 118 4.89 -6.93 22.68
CA THR A 118 5.40 -6.08 23.76
C THR A 118 5.05 -6.66 25.14
N LEU A 119 3.83 -7.15 25.32
CA LEU A 119 3.41 -7.80 26.57
C LEU A 119 4.24 -9.06 26.90
N LEU A 120 4.63 -9.85 25.89
CA LEU A 120 5.51 -11.00 26.11
C LEU A 120 6.92 -10.58 26.54
N VAL A 121 7.48 -9.55 25.90
CA VAL A 121 8.80 -9.00 26.29
C VAL A 121 8.76 -8.45 27.72
N LEU A 122 7.69 -7.76 28.10
CA LEU A 122 7.54 -7.28 29.48
C LEU A 122 7.41 -8.43 30.48
N ASN A 123 6.69 -9.50 30.14
CA ASN A 123 6.61 -10.70 30.98
C ASN A 123 7.98 -11.34 31.20
N THR A 124 8.81 -11.48 30.15
CA THR A 124 10.15 -12.09 30.31
C THR A 124 11.07 -11.25 31.19
N LEU A 125 11.00 -9.91 31.08
CA LEU A 125 11.71 -8.99 31.98
C LEU A 125 11.25 -9.17 33.43
N MET A 126 9.94 -9.26 33.68
CA MET A 126 9.41 -9.46 35.03
C MET A 126 9.79 -10.83 35.60
N PHE A 127 9.82 -11.88 34.78
CA PHE A 127 10.37 -13.18 35.20
C PHE A 127 11.84 -13.08 35.60
N GLY A 128 12.66 -12.30 34.88
CA GLY A 128 14.04 -12.00 35.26
C GLY A 128 14.12 -11.39 36.66
N CYS A 129 13.26 -10.43 36.97
CA CYS A 129 13.17 -9.84 38.31
C CYS A 129 12.74 -10.85 39.39
N VAL A 130 11.78 -11.73 39.08
CA VAL A 130 11.37 -12.82 39.99
C VAL A 130 12.55 -13.74 40.29
N PHE A 131 13.30 -14.16 39.27
CA PHE A 131 14.48 -15.01 39.44
C PHE A 131 15.59 -14.32 40.23
N ALA A 132 15.83 -13.02 40.00
CA ALA A 132 16.78 -12.25 40.79
C ALA A 132 16.39 -12.23 42.27
N ILE A 133 15.11 -12.03 42.59
CA ILE A 133 14.61 -12.10 43.98
C ILE A 133 14.71 -13.52 44.55
N ILE A 134 14.49 -14.57 43.76
CA ILE A 134 14.65 -15.95 44.23
C ILE A 134 16.12 -16.25 44.59
N VAL A 135 17.07 -15.83 43.75
CA VAL A 135 18.49 -16.13 43.92
C VAL A 135 19.13 -15.25 44.99
N GLU A 136 18.88 -13.94 44.96
CA GLU A 136 19.55 -12.97 45.83
C GLU A 136 18.71 -12.61 47.07
N GLY A 137 17.40 -12.85 47.05
CA GLY A 137 16.44 -12.32 48.02
C GLY A 137 16.23 -13.16 49.27
N MET A 138 17.31 -13.67 49.87
CA MET A 138 17.22 -14.33 51.17
C MET A 138 16.90 -13.29 52.27
N PRO A 139 15.83 -13.49 53.07
CA PRO A 139 15.52 -12.64 54.22
C PRO A 139 16.53 -12.89 55.35
N PRO A 140 16.89 -11.88 56.18
CA PRO A 140 17.79 -12.08 57.31
C PRO A 140 17.20 -13.00 58.38
N THR A 141 18.08 -13.68 59.13
CA THR A 141 17.74 -14.83 60.01
C THR A 141 16.90 -14.49 61.23
N ASN A 142 16.80 -13.22 61.63
CA ASN A 142 16.11 -12.79 62.85
C ASN A 142 14.74 -12.12 62.57
N ILE A 143 14.03 -12.59 61.55
CA ILE A 143 12.73 -12.07 61.13
C ILE A 143 11.60 -12.98 61.63
N PRO A 144 10.44 -12.43 62.04
CA PRO A 144 9.27 -13.23 62.38
C PRO A 144 8.86 -14.15 61.23
N GLU A 145 8.58 -15.42 61.56
CA GLU A 145 8.20 -16.47 60.60
C GLU A 145 7.02 -16.07 59.71
N SER A 146 6.05 -15.33 60.25
CA SER A 146 4.89 -14.83 59.52
C SER A 146 5.29 -13.97 58.31
N SER A 147 6.35 -13.15 58.42
CA SER A 147 6.81 -12.30 57.33
C SER A 147 7.45 -13.11 56.20
N VAL A 148 8.14 -14.21 56.53
CA VAL A 148 8.71 -15.15 55.56
C VAL A 148 7.60 -15.90 54.81
N ILE A 149 6.54 -16.31 55.52
CA ILE A 149 5.38 -16.98 54.91
C ILE A 149 4.69 -16.03 53.92
N ILE A 150 4.44 -14.77 54.31
CA ILE A 150 3.80 -13.79 53.41
C ILE A 150 4.71 -13.48 52.20
N PHE A 151 6.02 -13.32 52.42
CA PHE A 151 6.99 -13.08 51.34
C PHE A 151 6.98 -14.22 50.30
N THR A 152 7.06 -15.47 50.76
CA THR A 152 7.07 -16.65 49.88
C THR A 152 5.73 -16.85 49.17
N ALA A 153 4.61 -16.63 49.85
CA ALA A 153 3.28 -16.67 49.24
C ALA A 153 3.11 -15.59 48.15
N ALA A 154 3.52 -14.34 48.42
CA ALA A 154 3.45 -13.25 47.45
C ALA A 154 4.36 -13.51 46.23
N LEU A 155 5.54 -14.10 46.44
CA LEU A 155 6.45 -14.49 45.37
C LEU A 155 5.85 -15.62 44.51
N ALA A 156 5.24 -16.63 45.14
CA ALA A 156 4.56 -17.72 44.44
C ALA A 156 3.36 -17.23 43.62
N ILE A 157 2.54 -16.33 44.19
CA ILE A 157 1.42 -15.69 43.47
C ILE A 157 1.96 -14.89 42.28
N SER A 158 3.04 -14.14 42.46
CA SER A 158 3.67 -13.37 41.39
C SER A 158 4.10 -14.28 40.23
N PHE A 159 4.84 -15.34 40.53
CA PHE A 159 5.31 -16.31 39.54
C PHE A 159 4.15 -16.97 38.79
N ALA A 160 3.14 -17.45 39.51
CA ALA A 160 1.97 -18.10 38.93
C ALA A 160 1.16 -17.14 38.03
N ALA A 161 0.95 -15.89 38.48
CA ALA A 161 0.20 -14.90 37.72
C ALA A 161 0.94 -14.46 36.44
N LEU A 162 2.26 -14.25 36.50
CA LEU A 162 3.08 -13.96 35.31
C LEU A 162 3.08 -15.15 34.33
N PHE A 163 3.12 -16.39 34.85
CA PHE A 163 3.06 -17.58 34.00
C PHE A 163 1.71 -17.68 33.28
N CYS A 164 0.61 -17.48 34.00
CA CYS A 164 -0.73 -17.40 33.41
C CYS A 164 -0.82 -16.28 32.36
N SER A 165 -0.18 -15.13 32.59
CA SER A 165 -0.12 -14.04 31.61
C SER A 165 0.53 -14.47 30.30
N ILE A 166 1.68 -15.16 30.35
CA ILE A 166 2.35 -15.71 29.16
C ILE A 166 1.44 -16.70 28.43
N MET A 167 0.81 -17.62 29.17
CA MET A 167 -0.08 -18.62 28.56
C MET A 167 -1.25 -17.98 27.80
N TYR A 168 -1.87 -16.94 28.39
CA TYR A 168 -2.93 -16.19 27.72
C TYR A 168 -2.40 -15.37 26.52
N ALA A 169 -1.22 -14.75 26.63
CA ALA A 169 -0.61 -13.99 25.54
C ALA A 169 -0.24 -14.90 24.35
N LEU A 170 0.29 -16.10 24.59
CA LEU A 170 0.55 -17.10 23.54
C LEU A 170 -0.76 -17.60 22.92
N SER A 171 -1.79 -17.85 23.73
CA SER A 171 -3.12 -18.23 23.23
C SER A 171 -3.72 -17.13 22.34
N LEU A 172 -3.53 -15.86 22.72
CA LEU A 172 -3.92 -14.70 21.94
C LEU A 172 -3.15 -14.62 20.60
N GLN A 173 -1.84 -14.85 20.60
CA GLN A 173 -1.06 -14.90 19.36
C GLN A 173 -1.52 -16.00 18.42
N LEU A 174 -1.82 -17.19 18.95
CA LEU A 174 -2.37 -18.29 18.16
C LEU A 174 -3.73 -17.91 17.56
N ALA A 175 -4.63 -17.30 18.34
CA ALA A 175 -5.91 -16.81 17.83
C ALA A 175 -5.74 -15.75 16.73
N MET A 176 -4.83 -14.80 16.92
CA MET A 176 -4.51 -13.75 15.95
C MET A 176 -3.96 -14.29 14.64
N SER A 177 -3.17 -15.37 14.69
CA SER A 177 -2.60 -16.01 13.49
C SER A 177 -3.64 -16.69 12.60
N GLN A 178 -4.83 -16.99 13.13
CA GLN A 178 -5.91 -17.65 12.39
C GLN A 178 -6.73 -16.67 11.53
N TYR A 179 -6.66 -15.37 11.83
CA TYR A 179 -7.37 -14.33 11.08
C TYR A 179 -6.77 -14.18 9.69
N ARG A 180 -7.61 -14.21 8.65
CA ARG A 180 -7.18 -14.05 7.25
C ARG A 180 -7.85 -12.84 6.61
N ILE A 181 -7.06 -11.80 6.35
CA ILE A 181 -7.54 -10.55 5.72
C ILE A 181 -8.07 -10.80 4.30
N ASP A 182 -7.48 -11.77 3.57
CA ASP A 182 -7.84 -12.05 2.18
C ASP A 182 -9.18 -12.78 2.02
N GLN A 183 -9.73 -13.35 3.10
CA GLN A 183 -10.92 -14.21 3.06
C GLN A 183 -11.99 -13.72 4.05
N PRO A 184 -12.67 -12.59 3.77
CA PRO A 184 -13.65 -12.00 4.70
C PRO A 184 -14.88 -12.88 4.95
N LYS A 185 -15.17 -13.85 4.07
CA LYS A 185 -16.31 -14.76 4.17
C LYS A 185 -15.98 -16.10 4.85
N LYS A 186 -14.77 -16.23 5.43
CA LYS A 186 -14.39 -17.45 6.15
C LYS A 186 -15.25 -17.58 7.42
N ILE A 187 -15.84 -18.75 7.61
CA ILE A 187 -16.55 -19.11 8.85
C ILE A 187 -15.50 -19.61 9.86
N TYR A 188 -15.51 -19.04 11.06
CA TYR A 188 -14.56 -19.38 12.12
C TYR A 188 -15.15 -20.42 13.09
N SER A 189 -14.36 -20.85 14.08
CA SER A 189 -14.77 -21.86 15.07
C SER A 189 -16.00 -21.46 15.90
N CYS A 190 -16.32 -20.16 15.99
CA CYS A 190 -17.55 -19.68 16.63
C CYS A 190 -18.81 -19.89 15.78
N GLY A 191 -18.68 -20.31 14.52
CA GLY A 191 -19.79 -20.44 13.57
C GLY A 191 -20.22 -19.13 12.90
N CYS A 192 -19.65 -17.99 13.29
CA CYS A 192 -19.94 -16.69 12.69
C CYS A 192 -18.91 -16.31 11.62
N GLN A 193 -19.32 -15.43 10.70
CA GLN A 193 -18.43 -14.73 9.77
C GLN A 193 -18.11 -13.35 10.33
N HIS A 194 -16.84 -12.97 10.30
CA HIS A 194 -16.37 -11.67 10.78
C HIS A 194 -15.84 -10.86 9.61
N LEU A 195 -16.62 -9.89 9.13
CA LEU A 195 -16.25 -9.01 8.01
C LEU A 195 -15.11 -8.06 8.40
N ASN A 196 -15.13 -7.59 9.65
CA ASN A 196 -14.15 -6.69 10.21
C ASN A 196 -13.29 -7.39 11.26
N PHE A 197 -12.04 -6.93 11.38
CA PHE A 197 -11.11 -7.45 12.38
C PHE A 197 -11.59 -7.14 13.81
N GLN A 198 -12.29 -6.03 14.02
CA GLN A 198 -12.80 -5.64 15.34
C GLN A 198 -13.83 -6.65 15.87
N ASP A 199 -14.73 -7.15 15.02
CA ASP A 199 -15.73 -8.16 15.39
C ASP A 199 -15.05 -9.49 15.74
N PHE A 200 -14.07 -9.89 14.91
CA PHE A 200 -13.25 -11.06 15.18
C PHE A 200 -12.52 -10.95 16.52
N TRP A 201 -11.90 -9.79 16.78
CA TRP A 201 -11.18 -9.52 18.03
C TRP A 201 -12.13 -9.56 19.23
N ALA A 202 -13.29 -8.90 19.14
CA ALA A 202 -14.27 -8.88 20.21
C ALA A 202 -14.76 -10.30 20.56
N CYS A 203 -14.97 -11.16 19.56
CA CYS A 203 -15.45 -12.52 19.73
C CYS A 203 -14.36 -13.49 20.25
N HIS A 204 -13.16 -13.47 19.67
CA HIS A 204 -12.15 -14.50 19.92
C HIS A 204 -10.99 -14.06 20.82
N CYS A 205 -10.64 -12.77 20.82
CA CYS A 205 -9.37 -12.28 21.37
C CYS A 205 -9.56 -11.45 22.65
N SER A 206 -10.69 -10.78 22.79
CA SER A 206 -10.96 -9.81 23.87
C SER A 206 -10.79 -10.42 25.27
N GLN A 207 -11.31 -11.63 25.47
CA GLN A 207 -11.24 -12.34 26.75
C GLN A 207 -9.79 -12.71 27.10
N PHE A 208 -9.05 -13.31 26.16
CA PHE A 208 -7.65 -13.66 26.37
C PHE A 208 -6.78 -12.43 26.63
N SER A 209 -6.98 -11.37 25.85
CA SER A 209 -6.26 -10.11 26.04
C SER A 209 -6.52 -9.54 27.43
N THR A 210 -7.78 -9.45 27.85
CA THR A 210 -8.15 -8.89 29.16
C THR A 210 -7.55 -9.73 30.29
N SER A 211 -7.69 -11.06 30.22
CA SER A 211 -7.10 -11.99 31.20
C SER A 211 -5.58 -11.92 31.26
N ALA A 212 -4.90 -11.77 30.11
CA ALA A 212 -3.45 -11.64 30.05
C ALA A 212 -2.95 -10.37 30.77
N TYR A 213 -3.62 -9.23 30.55
CA TYR A 213 -3.28 -7.97 31.22
C TYR A 213 -3.58 -8.00 32.72
N TRP A 214 -4.71 -8.57 33.15
CA TRP A 214 -5.02 -8.72 34.57
C TRP A 214 -4.01 -9.62 35.28
N ALA A 215 -3.66 -10.76 34.67
CA ALA A 215 -2.66 -11.67 35.22
C ALA A 215 -1.27 -11.01 35.29
N PHE A 216 -0.87 -10.26 34.26
CA PHE A 216 0.37 -9.49 34.25
C PHE A 216 0.41 -8.45 35.37
N PHE A 217 -0.66 -7.66 35.51
CA PHE A 217 -0.75 -6.62 36.52
C PHE A 217 -0.76 -7.19 37.93
N LEU A 218 -1.52 -8.26 38.18
CA LEU A 218 -1.52 -8.98 39.45
C LEU A 218 -0.12 -9.51 39.78
N GLY A 219 0.54 -10.13 38.82
CA GLY A 219 1.89 -10.67 38.97
C GLY A 219 2.92 -9.60 39.31
N THR A 220 2.87 -8.48 38.60
CA THR A 220 3.77 -7.33 38.78
C THR A 220 3.55 -6.61 40.12
N CYS A 221 2.28 -6.41 40.52
CA CYS A 221 1.95 -5.82 41.82
C CYS A 221 2.38 -6.73 42.98
N SER A 222 2.17 -8.03 42.86
CA SER A 222 2.63 -9.02 43.84
C SER A 222 4.16 -9.01 43.94
N LEU A 223 4.86 -8.94 42.79
CA LEU A 223 6.32 -8.84 42.75
C LEU A 223 6.84 -7.58 43.44
N GLY A 224 6.23 -6.44 43.15
CA GLY A 224 6.57 -5.17 43.78
C GLY A 224 6.37 -5.21 45.30
N THR A 225 5.30 -5.87 45.76
CA THR A 225 5.05 -6.09 47.19
C THR A 225 6.14 -6.95 47.81
N THR A 226 6.53 -8.05 47.16
CA THR A 226 7.64 -8.91 47.60
C THR A 226 8.97 -8.15 47.68
N ALA A 227 9.27 -7.31 46.67
CA ALA A 227 10.47 -6.49 46.66
C ALA A 227 10.47 -5.42 47.78
N CYS A 228 9.34 -4.73 47.98
CA CYS A 228 9.15 -3.78 49.08
C CYS A 228 9.34 -4.46 50.45
N MET A 229 8.77 -5.66 50.65
CA MET A 229 8.93 -6.44 51.88
C MET A 229 10.40 -6.83 52.13
N LEU A 230 11.09 -7.35 51.11
CA LEU A 230 12.50 -7.72 51.22
C LEU A 230 13.39 -6.52 51.58
N MET A 231 13.16 -5.37 50.94
CA MET A 231 13.90 -4.15 51.23
C MET A 231 13.59 -3.62 52.62
N TYR A 232 12.32 -3.64 53.05
CA TYR A 232 11.92 -3.25 54.39
C TYR A 232 12.62 -4.11 55.46
N GLN A 233 12.64 -5.42 55.26
CA GLN A 233 13.31 -6.39 56.13
C GLN A 233 14.82 -6.13 56.21
N ARG A 234 15.49 -5.91 55.06
CA ARG A 234 16.93 -5.60 55.01
C ARG A 234 17.27 -4.28 55.68
N LEU A 235 16.50 -3.21 55.44
CA LEU A 235 16.75 -1.90 56.04
C LEU A 235 16.56 -1.92 57.56
N THR A 236 15.52 -2.61 58.03
CA THR A 236 15.26 -2.78 59.47
C THR A 236 16.43 -3.50 60.14
N TYR A 237 16.95 -4.55 59.50
CA TYR A 237 18.10 -5.31 60.02
C TYR A 237 19.41 -4.49 59.99
N THR A 238 19.72 -3.82 58.87
CA THR A 238 20.98 -3.10 58.68
C THR A 238 21.10 -1.84 59.54
N TYR A 239 20.00 -1.07 59.66
CA TYR A 239 20.04 0.23 60.34
C TYR A 239 19.47 0.20 61.77
N ASN A 240 18.86 -0.92 62.18
CA ASN A 240 18.19 -1.08 63.47
C ASN A 240 17.22 0.08 63.80
N SER A 241 16.63 0.70 62.77
CA SER A 241 15.76 1.87 62.88
C SER A 241 14.49 1.64 62.07
N LEU A 242 13.36 1.63 62.76
CA LEU A 242 12.04 1.53 62.12
C LEU A 242 11.72 2.76 61.26
N VAL A 243 12.30 3.92 61.61
CA VAL A 243 12.04 5.18 60.91
C VAL A 243 12.63 5.15 59.50
N SER A 244 13.85 4.62 59.33
CA SER A 244 14.47 4.52 58.00
C SER A 244 13.71 3.55 57.10
N ALA A 245 13.33 2.37 57.62
CA ALA A 245 12.56 1.38 56.89
C ALA A 245 11.17 1.91 56.47
N ASN A 246 10.44 2.58 57.38
CA ASN A 246 9.13 3.17 57.07
C ASN A 246 9.24 4.33 56.07
N SER A 247 10.24 5.19 56.21
CA SER A 247 10.46 6.30 55.27
C SER A 247 10.75 5.81 53.85
N PHE A 248 11.54 4.75 53.71
CA PHE A 248 11.82 4.10 52.43
C PHE A 248 10.55 3.49 51.83
N LEU A 249 9.78 2.74 52.62
CA LEU A 249 8.56 2.09 52.15
C LEU A 249 7.52 3.12 51.67
N ILE A 250 7.29 4.19 52.45
CA ILE A 250 6.36 5.25 52.09
C ILE A 250 6.82 5.96 50.81
N LEU A 251 8.09 6.31 50.71
CA LEU A 251 8.61 7.06 49.57
C LEU A 251 8.64 6.20 48.30
N VAL A 252 9.23 5.01 48.36
CA VAL A 252 9.41 4.16 47.18
C VAL A 252 8.12 3.46 46.78
N CYS A 253 7.44 2.77 47.71
CA CYS A 253 6.21 2.05 47.38
C CYS A 253 5.05 3.03 47.15
N GLY A 254 5.03 4.19 47.82
CA GLY A 254 4.07 5.26 47.56
C GLY A 254 4.26 5.91 46.19
N LEU A 255 5.49 6.27 45.80
CA LEU A 255 5.79 6.79 44.46
C LEU A 255 5.46 5.75 43.38
N ALA A 256 5.88 4.49 43.58
CA ALA A 256 5.59 3.41 42.63
C ALA A 256 4.09 3.21 42.45
N THR A 257 3.32 3.18 43.54
CA THR A 257 1.85 3.03 43.48
C THR A 257 1.21 4.24 42.81
N PHE A 258 1.66 5.46 43.10
CA PHE A 258 1.18 6.67 42.43
C PHE A 258 1.43 6.62 40.92
N LEU A 259 2.63 6.25 40.48
CA LEU A 259 2.97 6.11 39.07
C LEU A 259 2.15 5.01 38.39
N LEU A 260 1.96 3.87 39.06
CA LEU A 260 1.11 2.78 38.55
C LEU A 260 -0.35 3.22 38.41
N LEU A 261 -0.91 3.92 39.39
CA LEU A 261 -2.28 4.44 39.32
C LEU A 261 -2.44 5.52 38.25
N PHE A 262 -1.45 6.39 38.11
CA PHE A 262 -1.42 7.40 37.05
C PHE A 262 -1.42 6.75 35.67
N HIS A 263 -0.51 5.79 35.43
CA HIS A 263 -0.48 5.05 34.18
C HIS A 263 -1.74 4.22 33.95
N HIS A 264 -2.28 3.57 34.97
CA HIS A 264 -3.51 2.79 34.85
C HIS A 264 -4.70 3.68 34.45
N ARG A 265 -4.78 4.90 34.99
CA ARG A 265 -5.81 5.87 34.61
C ARG A 265 -5.68 6.28 33.14
N ASP A 266 -4.47 6.51 32.66
CA ASP A 266 -4.23 6.87 31.27
C ASP A 266 -4.49 5.71 30.32
N ILE A 267 -4.16 4.48 30.71
CA ILE A 267 -4.52 3.26 29.98
C ILE A 267 -6.04 3.12 29.89
N ILE A 268 -6.78 3.27 31.00
CA ILE A 268 -8.25 3.22 30.98
C ILE A 268 -8.84 4.29 30.07
N ARG A 269 -8.30 5.51 30.09
CA ARG A 269 -8.74 6.59 29.20
C ARG A 269 -8.47 6.26 27.74
N LEU A 270 -7.30 5.71 27.43
CA LEU A 270 -6.94 5.31 26.08
C LEU A 270 -7.88 4.22 25.57
N ILE A 271 -8.09 3.17 26.39
CA ILE A 271 -9.02 2.07 26.11
C ILE A 271 -10.42 2.63 25.85
N ARG A 272 -10.95 3.46 26.77
CA ARG A 272 -12.31 4.01 26.67
C ARG A 272 -12.46 4.99 25.49
N GLY A 273 -11.41 5.74 25.14
CA GLY A 273 -11.39 6.66 24.00
C GLY A 273 -11.35 5.95 22.65
N THR A 274 -10.63 4.82 22.53
CA THR A 274 -10.55 4.06 21.27
C THR A 274 -11.85 3.33 20.90
N TYR A 275 -12.75 3.08 21.86
CA TYR A 275 -14.05 2.46 21.57
C TYR A 275 -15.11 3.44 21.06
N HIS A 276 -14.82 4.75 21.02
CA HIS A 276 -15.80 5.77 20.70
C HIS A 276 -15.52 6.52 19.40
N VAL A 277 -14.84 5.89 18.44
CA VAL A 277 -14.84 6.38 17.06
C VAL A 277 -16.16 5.91 16.44
N PRO A 278 -17.18 6.77 16.26
CA PRO A 278 -18.39 6.38 15.55
C PRO A 278 -18.00 6.00 14.12
N MET A 279 -18.23 4.74 13.76
CA MET A 279 -18.07 4.21 12.41
C MET A 279 -19.37 4.37 11.60
N ASP A 280 -20.16 5.40 11.90
CA ASP A 280 -21.48 5.57 11.27
C ASP A 280 -21.42 6.18 9.86
N ASP A 281 -20.24 6.55 9.35
CA ASP A 281 -20.10 7.25 8.05
C ASP A 281 -18.94 6.75 7.15
N VAL A 282 -18.81 5.42 6.94
CA VAL A 282 -18.06 4.85 5.79
C VAL A 282 -18.75 3.59 5.24
#